data_AF-A0A9X2RXH5-F1
#
_entry.id   AF-A0A9X2RXH5-F1
#
_cell.length_a   1.000
_cell.length_b   1.000
_cell.length_c   1.000
_cell.angle_alpha   90.00
_cell.angle_beta   90.00
_cell.angle_gamma   90.00
#
_symmetry.space_group_name_H-M   'P 1'
#
loop_
_entity.id
_entity.type
_entity.pdbx_description
1 polymer ?
#
loop_
_entity_poly.entity_id
_entity_poly.type
_entity_poly.pdbx_seq_one_letter_code
_entity_poly.pdbx_strand_id
1 'polypeptide(L)' 'MADGIPGVAAVRDSKRTDGPVLVVAAASWTAFIRDLKTGHRP' A
#
# COMPACT_ATOMS: atom_id res chain seq x y z
N MET A 1 4.12 5.81 19.78
CA MET A 1 3.61 4.82 18.79
C MET A 1 2.51 4.02 19.48
N ALA A 2 1.55 3.47 18.73
CA ALA A 2 0.44 2.65 19.26
C ALA A 2 0.89 1.26 19.74
N ASP A 3 2.13 1.15 20.24
CA ASP A 3 2.69 -0.11 20.69
C ASP A 3 1.91 -0.55 21.93
N GLY A 4 1.41 -1.79 21.90
CA GLY A 4 0.66 -2.37 23.02
C GLY A 4 -0.84 -2.08 23.04
N ILE A 5 -1.45 -1.52 21.97
CA ILE A 5 -2.92 -1.41 21.87
C ILE A 5 -3.49 -2.69 21.23
N PRO A 6 -4.31 -3.47 21.95
CA PRO A 6 -4.93 -4.68 21.40
C PRO A 6 -5.81 -4.36 20.19
N GLY A 7 -5.68 -5.17 19.13
CA GLY A 7 -6.46 -5.00 17.90
C GLY A 7 -5.98 -3.88 16.97
N VAL A 8 -4.88 -3.20 17.30
CA VAL A 8 -4.30 -2.13 16.47
C VAL A 8 -2.92 -2.55 15.98
N ALA A 9 -2.74 -2.57 14.67
CA ALA A 9 -1.43 -2.72 14.04
C ALA A 9 -0.82 -1.34 13.78
N ALA A 10 0.33 -1.05 14.39
CA ALA A 10 1.05 0.18 14.13
C ALA A 10 1.64 0.16 12.71
N VAL A 11 1.11 0.99 11.81
CA VAL A 11 1.71 1.21 10.49
C VAL A 11 2.84 2.22 10.65
N ARG A 12 4.08 1.80 10.40
CA ARG A 12 5.23 2.69 10.34
C ARG A 12 5.41 3.15 8.90
N ASP A 13 5.47 4.46 8.70
CA ASP A 13 5.92 4.98 7.42
C ASP A 13 7.44 4.78 7.31
N SER A 14 7.91 4.24 6.18
CA SER A 14 9.35 4.04 5.98
C SER A 14 10.05 5.39 5.89
N LYS A 15 11.06 5.61 6.74
CA LYS A 15 11.92 6.80 6.71
C LYS A 15 13.30 6.55 6.08
N ARG A 16 13.53 5.35 5.52
CA ARG A 16 14.81 5.00 4.89
C ARG A 16 14.80 5.40 3.41
N THR A 17 15.46 6.50 3.10
CA THR A 17 15.55 7.05 1.74
C THR A 17 16.39 6.20 0.79
N ASP A 18 17.29 5.38 1.33
CA ASP A 18 18.22 4.49 0.63
C ASP A 18 17.77 3.01 0.61
N GLY A 19 16.52 2.76 1.03
CA GLY A 19 15.95 1.41 1.07
C GLY A 19 15.61 0.82 -0.31
N PRO A 20 15.33 -0.50 -0.35
CA PRO A 20 14.89 -1.15 -1.59
C PRO A 20 13.57 -0.57 -2.11
N VAL A 21 13.46 -0.43 -3.43
CA VAL A 21 12.27 0.09 -4.12
C VAL A 21 11.49 -1.05 -4.78
N LEU A 22 10.19 -1.08 -4.54
CA LEU A 22 9.26 -1.92 -5.29
C LEU A 22 8.76 -1.16 -6.52
N VAL A 23 8.98 -1.71 -7.71
CA VAL A 23 8.46 -1.14 -8.97
C VAL A 23 7.28 -1.98 -9.46
N VAL A 24 6.16 -1.32 -9.73
CA VAL A 24 4.97 -1.95 -10.31
C VAL A 24 4.91 -1.57 -11.79
N ALA A 25 4.67 -2.57 -12.65
CA ALA A 25 4.52 -2.32 -14.08
C ALA A 25 3.34 -1.37 -14.36
N ALA A 26 3.54 -0.42 -15.29
CA ALA A 26 2.54 0.60 -15.61
C ALA A 26 1.18 0.01 -16.05
N ALA A 27 1.20 -1.11 -16.77
CA ALA A 27 0.00 -1.81 -17.20
C ALA A 27 -0.83 -2.34 -16.01
N SER A 28 -0.17 -2.96 -15.04
CA SER A 28 -0.81 -3.48 -13.82
C SER A 28 -1.39 -2.35 -12.96
N TRP A 29 -0.65 -1.23 -12.81
CA TRP A 29 -1.16 -0.06 -12.09
C TRP A 29 -2.40 0.54 -12.78
N THR A 30 -2.38 0.61 -14.11
CA THR A 30 -3.53 1.10 -14.90
C THR A 30 -4.76 0.20 -14.71
N ALA A 31 -4.59 -1.12 -14.74
CA ALA A 31 -5.68 -2.06 -14.52
C ALA A 31 -6.27 -1.90 -13.12
N PHE A 32 -5.43 -1.81 -12.09
CA PHE A 32 -5.86 -1.58 -10.71
C PHE A 32 -6.71 -0.31 -10.54
N ILE A 33 -6.25 0.82 -11.10
CA ILE A 33 -7.00 2.08 -11.02
C ILE A 33 -8.35 2.00 -11.76
N ARG A 34 -8.40 1.30 -12.89
CA ARG A 34 -9.67 1.08 -13.61
C ARG A 34 -10.65 0.29 -12.75
N ASP A 35 -10.19 -0.80 -12.16
CA ASP A 35 -11.00 -1.68 -11.30
C ASP A 35 -11.64 -0.90 -10.13
N LEU A 36 -10.82 -0.10 -9.42
CA LEU A 36 -11.29 0.79 -8.35
C LEU A 36 -12.38 1.76 -8.81
N LYS A 37 -12.22 2.36 -10.00
CA LYS A 37 -13.19 3.31 -10.55
C LYS A 37 -14.49 2.64 -10.96
N THR A 38 -14.43 1.39 -11.39
CA THR A 38 -15.63 0.62 -11.75
C THR A 38 -16.39 0.07 -10.55
N GLY A 39 -15.87 0.29 -9.32
CA GLY A 39 -16.50 -0.18 -8.09
C GLY A 39 -16.47 -1.70 -7.93
N HIS A 40 -15.66 -2.38 -8.75
CA HIS A 40 -15.40 -3.78 -8.61
C HIS A 40 -14.48 -3.93 -7.40
N ARG A 41 -15.06 -4.39 -6.28
CA ARG A 41 -14.29 -4.94 -5.19
C ARG A 41 -14.21 -6.44 -5.43
N PRO A 42 -13.04 -7.07 -5.22
CA PRO A 42 -12.98 -8.52 -5.17
C PRO A 42 -13.95 -9.09 -4.13
#